data_AF-A0A382PRI2-F1
#
_entry.id   AF-A0A382PRI2-F1
#
_cell.length_a   1.000
_cell.length_b   1.000
_cell.length_c   1.000
_cell.angle_alpha   90.00
_cell.angle_beta   90.00
_cell.angle_gamma   90.00
#
_symmetry.space_group_name_H-M   'P 1'
#
loop_
_entity.id
_entity.type
_entity.pdbx_description
1 polymer ?
#
loop_
_entity_poly.entity_id
_entity_poly.type
_entity_poly.pdbx_seq_one_letter_code
_entity_poly.pdbx_strand_id
1 'polypeptide(L)' 'VYNPFALIAGKLWKKRNDNLKEIDGFRALSNINLNFDAGKTIGIIGLNGSGKSTLLQIIAGTLRPDCGFVEKPENTHAL' A
#
# COMPACT_ATOMS: atom_id res chain seq x y z
N VAL A 1 -5.01 20.99 7.86
CA VAL A 1 -3.57 20.98 7.53
C VAL A 1 -3.05 19.58 7.83
N TYR A 2 -2.98 18.73 6.80
CA TYR A 2 -2.50 17.34 6.89
C TYR A 2 -1.06 17.32 6.37
N ASN A 3 -0.17 16.67 7.12
CA ASN A 3 1.29 16.72 6.92
C ASN A 3 1.73 15.73 5.82
N PRO A 4 2.43 16.17 4.75
CA PRO A 4 2.84 15.31 3.63
C PRO A 4 4.01 14.36 3.94
N PHE A 5 4.53 14.35 5.18
CA PHE A 5 5.57 13.41 5.62
C PHE A 5 5.01 12.18 6.34
N ALA A 6 3.80 11.72 6.01
CA ALA A 6 3.25 10.48 6.56
C ALA A 6 4.13 9.28 6.15
N LEU A 7 5.07 8.99 7.04
CA LEU A 7 5.99 7.87 7.04
C LEU A 7 5.19 6.56 6.86
N ILE A 8 5.25 5.96 5.67
CA ILE A 8 4.87 4.54 5.48
C ILE A 8 6.03 3.69 6.03
N ALA A 9 6.24 3.77 7.34
CA ALA A 9 7.06 2.82 8.07
C ALA A 9 6.11 1.75 8.61
N GLY A 10 6.00 0.65 7.86
CA GLY A 10 5.48 -0.59 8.40
C GLY A 10 6.29 -0.94 9.65
N LYS A 11 5.67 -0.74 10.82
CA LYS A 11 6.11 -1.30 12.11
C LYS A 11 6.09 -2.83 12.00
N LEU A 12 7.17 -3.42 11.51
CA LEU A 12 7.40 -4.88 11.52
C LEU A 12 8.85 -5.15 11.92
N TRP A 13 9.21 -4.73 13.13
CA TRP A 13 10.34 -5.30 13.85
C TRP A 13 9.78 -6.02 15.08
N LYS A 14 9.15 -7.18 14.83
CA LYS A 14 8.69 -8.06 15.90
C LYS A 14 9.88 -8.93 16.29
N LYS A 15 10.42 -8.62 17.48
CA LYS A 15 11.42 -9.37 18.23
C LYS A 15 11.28 -10.88 17.98
N ARG A 16 12.30 -11.50 17.37
CA ARG A 16 12.42 -12.96 17.24
C ARG A 16 12.29 -13.57 18.63
N ASN A 17 11.28 -14.41 18.80
CA ASN A 17 11.21 -15.36 19.89
C ASN A 17 10.96 -16.72 19.25
N ASP A 18 11.81 -17.66 19.60
CA ASP A 18 12.01 -18.90 18.90
C ASP A 18 10.84 -19.85 19.22
N ASN A 19 10.35 -20.60 18.21
CA ASN A 19 9.42 -21.74 18.31
C ASN A 19 7.93 -21.59 17.89
N LEU A 20 7.54 -20.62 17.06
CA LEU A 20 6.26 -20.72 16.33
C LEU A 20 6.48 -20.47 14.84
N LYS A 21 6.39 -21.52 14.03
CA LYS A 21 6.46 -21.45 12.56
C LYS A 21 5.10 -21.00 12.03
N GLU A 22 4.75 -19.75 12.31
CA GLU A 22 3.70 -19.06 11.59
C GLU A 22 4.25 -18.87 10.17
N ILE A 23 3.77 -19.67 9.21
CA ILE A 23 4.00 -19.41 7.78
C ILE A 23 3.06 -18.24 7.44
N ASP A 24 3.37 -17.08 8.01
CA ASP A 24 2.63 -15.85 7.76
C ASP A 24 2.91 -15.50 6.31
N GLY A 25 1.89 -15.63 5.47
CA GLY A 25 1.99 -15.37 4.04
C GLY A 25 2.57 -13.97 3.82
N PHE A 26 3.38 -13.82 2.78
CA PHE A 26 3.97 -12.53 2.47
C PHE A 26 2.87 -11.47 2.27
N ARG A 27 2.80 -10.50 3.18
CA ARG A 27 1.81 -9.43 3.14
C ARG A 27 2.38 -8.19 2.47
N ALA A 28 2.04 -8.00 1.20
CA ALA A 28 2.57 -6.90 0.38
C ALA A 28 2.15 -5.51 0.90
N LEU A 29 0.93 -5.38 1.42
CA LEU A 29 0.37 -4.12 1.93
C LEU A 29 -0.41 -4.37 3.23
N SER A 30 -0.33 -3.44 4.17
CA SER A 30 -1.09 -3.51 5.42
C SER A 30 -1.47 -2.11 5.92
N ASN A 31 -2.73 -1.96 6.33
CA ASN A 31 -3.29 -0.76 6.95
C ASN A 31 -2.95 0.55 6.21
N ILE A 32 -3.21 0.57 4.89
CA ILE A 32 -2.97 1.72 4.03
C ILE A 32 -4.25 2.57 3.96
N ASN A 33 -4.13 3.87 4.26
CA ASN A 33 -5.17 4.87 4.04
C ASN A 33 -4.56 6.02 3.24
N LEU A 34 -5.04 6.23 2.02
CA LEU A 34 -4.55 7.24 1.10
C LEU A 34 -5.73 8.00 0.51
N ASN A 35 -5.56 9.30 0.31
CA ASN A 35 -6.48 10.14 -0.44
C ASN A 35 -5.68 11.01 -1.40
N PHE A 36 -6.18 11.18 -2.62
CA PHE A 36 -5.47 11.86 -3.69
C PHE A 36 -6.34 12.98 -4.26
N ASP A 37 -5.76 14.16 -4.40
CA ASP A 37 -6.42 15.25 -5.11
C ASP A 37 -6.21 15.10 -6.62
N ALA A 38 -7.25 15.38 -7.39
CA ALA A 38 -7.17 15.36 -8.85
C ALA A 38 -6.11 16.36 -9.36
N GLY A 39 -5.42 16.00 -10.44
CA GLY A 39 -4.42 16.85 -11.08
C GLY A 39 -3.06 16.91 -10.36
N LYS A 40 -2.85 16.12 -9.30
CA LYS A 40 -1.54 15.99 -8.65
C LYS A 40 -0.80 14.74 -9.10
N THR A 41 0.50 14.91 -9.35
CA THR A 41 1.42 13.78 -9.58
C THR A 41 1.99 13.32 -8.25
N ILE A 42 1.94 12.02 -7.99
CA ILE A 42 2.40 11.41 -6.74
C ILE A 42 3.43 10.33 -7.04
N GLY A 43 4.57 10.40 -6.36
CA GLY A 43 5.61 9.37 -6.43
C GLY A 43 5.46 8.36 -5.30
N ILE A 44 5.59 7.06 -5.63
CA ILE A 44 5.64 5.98 -4.64
C ILE A 44 7.09 5.51 -4.51
N ILE A 45 7.66 5.63 -3.31
CA ILE A 45 9.03 5.23 -3.00
C ILE A 45 9.06 4.09 -1.98
N GLY A 46 10.10 3.26 -2.01
CA GLY A 46 10.26 2.13 -1.11
C GLY A 46 11.19 1.05 -1.67
N LEU A 47 11.68 0.15 -0.81
CA LEU A 47 12.59 -0.93 -1.18
C LEU A 47 11.94 -1.94 -2.14
N ASN A 48 12.76 -2.71 -2.85
CA ASN A 48 12.25 -3.83 -3.64
C ASN A 48 11.49 -4.81 -2.74
N GLY A 49 10.32 -5.25 -3.19
CA GLY A 49 9.42 -6.07 -2.38
C GLY A 49 8.56 -5.30 -1.37
N SER A 50 8.62 -3.97 -1.28
CA SER A 50 7.77 -3.21 -0.33
C SER A 50 6.29 -3.06 -0.74
N GLY A 51 5.82 -3.78 -1.76
CA GLY A 51 4.43 -3.72 -2.22
C GLY A 51 4.07 -2.57 -3.16
N LYS A 52 5.03 -1.80 -3.70
CA LYS A 52 4.75 -0.66 -4.61
C LYS A 52 3.95 -1.06 -5.84
N SER A 53 4.41 -2.08 -6.57
CA SER A 53 3.72 -2.56 -7.77
C SER A 53 2.34 -3.11 -7.42
N THR A 54 2.21 -3.79 -6.28
CA THR A 54 0.92 -4.26 -5.76
C THR A 54 -0.03 -3.09 -5.49
N LEU A 55 0.45 -2.01 -4.87
CA LEU A 55 -0.34 -0.81 -4.62
C LEU A 55 -0.78 -0.14 -5.92
N LEU A 56 0.12 -0.02 -6.89
CA LEU A 56 -0.21 0.53 -8.21
C LEU A 56 -1.24 -0.34 -8.95
N GLN A 57 -1.13 -1.66 -8.89
CA GLN A 57 -2.11 -2.56 -9.50
C GLN A 57 -3.49 -2.46 -8.83
N ILE A 58 -3.53 -2.31 -7.50
CA ILE A 58 -4.77 -2.08 -6.74
C ILE A 58 -5.41 -0.75 -7.12
N ILE A 59 -4.63 0.33 -7.19
CA ILE A 59 -5.11 1.64 -7.63
C ILE A 59 -5.59 1.57 -9.09
N ALA A 60 -4.83 0.92 -9.99
CA ALA A 60 -5.24 0.72 -11.38
C ALA A 60 -6.50 -0.15 -11.51
N GLY A 61 -6.83 -0.95 -10.49
CA GLY A 61 -7.95 -1.89 -10.50
C GLY A 61 -7.64 -3.21 -11.21
N THR A 62 -6.38 -3.46 -11.55
CA THR A 62 -5.92 -4.74 -12.14
C THR A 62 -5.67 -5.81 -11.07
N LEU A 63 -5.62 -5.41 -9.81
CA LEU A 63 -5.56 -6.31 -8.66
C LEU A 63 -6.63 -5.91 -7.64
N ARG A 64 -7.42 -6.86 -7.15
CA ARG A 64 -8.40 -6.62 -6.09
C ARG A 64 -7.70 -6.69 -4.73
N PRO A 65 -7.93 -5.74 -3.80
CA PRO A 65 -7.40 -5.86 -2.45
C PRO A 65 -8.12 -7.00 -1.71
N ASP A 66 -7.37 -7.71 -0.85
CA ASP A 66 -7.95 -8.79 -0.02
C ASP A 66 -8.97 -8.24 1.00
N CYS A 67 -8.72 -7.03 1.50
CA CYS A 67 -9.58 -6.32 2.45
C CYS A 67 -9.66 -4.83 2.11
N GLY A 68 -10.77 -4.19 2.48
CA GLY A 68 -11.00 -2.75 2.26
C GLY A 68 -11.55 -2.46 0.86
N PHE A 69 -11.47 -1.20 0.44
CA PHE A 69 -12.01 -0.72 -0.83
C PHE A 69 -11.13 0.35 -1.46
N VAL A 70 -11.30 0.55 -2.76
CA VAL A 70 -10.69 1.63 -3.54
C VAL A 70 -11.80 2.30 -4.33
N GLU A 71 -11.99 3.59 -4.10
CA GLU A 71 -12.92 4.42 -4.85
C GLU A 71 -12.13 5.30 -5.81
N LYS A 72 -12.61 5.37 -7.05
CA LYS A 72 -12.01 6.18 -8.12
C LYS A 72 -13.11 7.01 -8.79
N PRO A 73 -12.81 8.28 -9.13
CA PRO A 73 -13.68 9.05 -10.02
C PRO A 73 -13.86 8.35 -11.37
N GLU A 74 -15.03 8.49 -11.99
CA GLU A 74 -15.39 7.85 -13.27
C GLU A 74 -14.37 8.11 -14.40
N ASN A 75 -13.70 9.27 -14.37
CA ASN A 75 -12.74 9.70 -15.40
C ASN A 75 -11.28 9.32 -15.09
N THR A 76 -11.04 8.30 -14.25
CA THR A 76 -9.68 7.88 -13.91
C THR A 76 -9.14 6.91 -14.96
N HIS A 77 -8.22 7.38 -15.80
CA HIS A 77 -7.52 6.55 -16.76
C HIS A 77 -6.17 6.08 -16.18
N ALA A 78 -5.96 4.76 -16.14
CA ALA A 78 -4.62 4.22 -15.99
C ALA A 78 -3.91 4.39 -17.34
N LEU A 79 -2.80 5.13 -17.34
CA LEU A 79 -1.92 5.25 -18.51
C LEU A 79 -1.10 3.97 -18.70
#